data_AF-A0A059BBL4-F1
#
_entry.id   AF-A0A059BBL4-F1
#
_cell.length_a   1.000
_cell.length_b   1.000
_cell.length_c   1.000
_cell.angle_alpha   90.00
_cell.angle_beta   90.00
_cell.angle_gamma   90.00
#
_symmetry.space_group_name_H-M   'P 1'
#
loop_
_entity.id
_entity.type
_entity.pdbx_description
1 polymer ?
#
loop_
_entity_poly.entity_id
_entity_poly.type
_entity_poly.pdbx_seq_one_letter_code
_entity_poly.pdbx_strand_id
1 'polypeptide(L)'
;MATVRVIPAAAAATTSCLLSRTPRSLKRGALGGGGAGLRLFRRPAAAAPLPSSSRRSFACSAIYRPQVKVKEEGKPETLDYRVFLVEDSGKKISPWHDIPLQLGDGVFNFVVEIPKESSAKMEVATDEPFTPIKQDTKKGNLRYYPYNIHWNYGLLPQTWEDPSFANSEVEGAFGDNDPVDVVEIGESRRQIGEILKVKPLAALAMIDEGELDWKIIAVSLDDPKASLVNDIDD
;
A
#
# COMPACT_ATOMS: atom_id res chain seq x y z
N MET A 1 -25.94 11.73 -5.56
CA MET A 1 -26.15 11.16 -4.20
C MET A 1 -24.97 10.24 -4.00
N ALA A 2 -24.00 10.60 -3.16
CA ALA A 2 -22.87 9.74 -2.88
C ALA A 2 -23.34 8.63 -1.92
N THR A 3 -23.26 7.38 -2.34
CA THR A 3 -23.43 6.22 -1.45
C THR A 3 -22.09 6.01 -0.75
N VAL A 4 -22.10 5.96 0.57
CA VAL A 4 -20.88 5.85 1.39
C VAL A 4 -20.89 4.53 2.13
N ARG A 5 -19.84 3.71 1.94
CA ARG A 5 -19.65 2.45 2.67
C ARG A 5 -18.30 2.48 3.38
N VAL A 6 -18.32 2.24 4.70
CA VAL A 6 -17.11 2.17 5.53
C VAL A 6 -16.73 0.70 5.70
N ILE A 7 -15.46 0.37 5.44
CA ILE A 7 -14.90 -0.98 5.62
C ILE A 7 -13.76 -0.88 6.66
N PRO A 8 -13.81 -1.64 7.77
CA PRO A 8 -12.75 -1.64 8.77
C PRO A 8 -11.48 -2.30 8.22
N ALA A 9 -10.31 -1.80 8.64
CA ALA A 9 -9.04 -2.40 8.27
C ALA A 9 -8.88 -3.78 8.95
N ALA A 10 -8.51 -4.82 8.20
CA ALA A 10 -8.29 -6.14 8.77
C ALA A 10 -7.07 -6.11 9.71
N ALA A 11 -7.28 -6.32 11.00
CA ALA A 11 -6.20 -6.52 11.96
C ALA A 11 -5.31 -7.69 11.49
N ALA A 12 -4.00 -7.45 11.38
CA ALA A 12 -3.02 -8.47 10.99
C ALA A 12 -2.97 -9.58 12.06
N ALA A 13 -3.83 -10.59 11.94
CA ALA A 13 -3.84 -11.76 12.80
C ALA A 13 -2.55 -12.58 12.54
N THR A 14 -1.58 -12.48 13.44
CA THR A 14 -0.38 -13.32 13.43
C THR A 14 -0.75 -14.75 13.84
N THR A 15 -1.37 -15.49 12.93
CA THR A 15 -1.77 -16.89 13.18
C THR A 15 -0.70 -17.82 12.62
N SER A 16 0.33 -18.10 13.41
CA SER A 16 1.16 -19.28 13.20
C SER A 16 0.32 -20.52 13.54
N CYS A 17 -0.29 -21.14 12.53
CA CYS A 17 -0.94 -22.43 12.69
C CYS A 17 -0.50 -23.38 11.57
N LEU A 18 0.57 -24.13 11.85
CA LEU A 18 1.02 -25.28 11.06
C LEU A 18 0.01 -26.42 11.21
N LEU A 19 -1.00 -26.47 10.34
CA LEU A 19 -1.82 -27.66 10.13
C LEU A 19 -1.09 -28.63 9.18
N SER A 20 -0.30 -29.52 9.75
CA SER A 20 0.20 -30.70 9.02
C SER A 20 -0.91 -31.74 8.91
N ARG A 21 -1.57 -31.82 7.74
CA ARG A 21 -2.45 -32.93 7.39
C ARG A 21 -1.59 -34.13 6.97
N THR A 22 -1.53 -35.16 7.82
CA THR A 22 -1.04 -36.49 7.42
C THR A 22 -2.19 -37.30 6.82
N PRO A 23 -2.02 -37.99 5.68
CA PRO A 23 -3.02 -38.92 5.18
C PRO A 23 -2.84 -40.30 5.85
N ARG A 24 -3.88 -40.77 6.57
CA ARG A 24 -4.00 -42.16 6.99
C ARG A 24 -4.40 -43.02 5.79
N SER A 25 -3.47 -43.85 5.31
CA SER A 25 -3.75 -44.93 4.35
C SER A 25 -4.26 -46.17 5.09
N LEU A 26 -5.45 -46.64 4.72
CA LEU A 26 -6.02 -47.91 5.17
C LEU A 26 -5.48 -49.08 4.34
N LYS A 27 -4.93 -50.10 5.00
CA LYS A 27 -4.62 -51.41 4.43
C LYS A 27 -5.75 -52.41 4.71
N ARG A 28 -6.19 -53.11 3.66
CA ARG A 28 -6.71 -54.50 3.58
C ARG A 28 -6.46 -54.91 2.11
N GLY A 29 -6.06 -56.10 1.69
CA GLY A 29 -5.80 -57.41 2.26
C GLY A 29 -5.84 -58.42 1.09
N ALA A 30 -4.70 -59.09 0.85
CA ALA A 30 -4.34 -60.26 0.03
C ALA A 30 -5.30 -60.96 -0.97
N LEU A 31 -4.71 -61.42 -2.09
CA LEU A 31 -4.74 -62.74 -2.78
C LEU A 31 -3.98 -62.53 -4.13
N GLY A 32 -3.08 -63.34 -4.69
CA GLY A 32 -2.46 -64.64 -4.44
C GLY A 32 -1.90 -65.10 -5.81
N GLY A 33 -0.68 -65.65 -5.91
CA GLY A 33 -0.21 -66.28 -7.17
C GLY A 33 1.30 -66.38 -7.41
N GLY A 34 1.87 -67.53 -7.05
CA GLY A 34 2.91 -68.33 -7.74
C GLY A 34 4.13 -67.69 -8.43
N GLY A 35 5.32 -68.13 -8.03
CA GLY A 35 6.54 -68.03 -8.86
C GLY A 35 7.84 -68.26 -8.08
N ALA A 36 8.42 -69.46 -8.21
CA ALA A 36 9.66 -69.85 -7.57
C ALA A 36 10.89 -69.15 -8.20
N GLY A 37 11.82 -68.67 -7.36
CA GLY A 37 13.09 -68.08 -7.80
C GLY A 37 14.06 -67.92 -6.64
N LEU A 38 15.00 -68.84 -6.54
CA LEU A 38 16.11 -68.85 -5.59
C LEU A 38 17.10 -67.72 -5.92
N ARG A 39 17.54 -66.92 -4.93
CA ARG A 39 18.95 -66.56 -4.61
C ARG A 39 19.20 -65.13 -4.11
N LEU A 40 20.09 -65.11 -3.12
CA LEU A 40 20.99 -64.06 -2.62
C LEU A 40 20.42 -62.87 -1.83
N PHE A 41 20.65 -62.94 -0.52
CA PHE A 41 20.68 -61.81 0.41
C PHE A 41 21.70 -60.76 -0.05
N ARG A 42 21.22 -59.55 -0.36
CA ARG A 42 22.04 -58.33 -0.45
C ARG A 42 21.41 -57.28 0.47
N ARG A 43 22.12 -56.91 1.54
CA ARG A 43 21.79 -55.77 2.41
C ARG A 43 21.80 -54.49 1.55
N PRO A 44 20.77 -53.63 1.54
CA PRO A 44 20.94 -52.28 1.06
C PRO A 44 21.58 -51.44 2.17
N ALA A 45 22.60 -50.70 1.76
CA ALA A 45 23.33 -49.75 2.57
C ALA A 45 22.41 -48.63 3.08
N ALA A 46 22.67 -48.14 4.29
CA ALA A 46 22.01 -46.96 4.84
C ALA A 46 22.28 -45.75 3.94
N ALA A 47 21.21 -45.17 3.38
CA ALA A 47 21.28 -43.92 2.66
C ALA A 47 21.53 -42.77 3.65
N ALA A 48 22.59 -42.01 3.42
CA ALA A 48 22.93 -40.81 4.19
C ALA A 48 21.85 -39.72 3.97
N PRO A 49 21.51 -38.92 4.99
CA PRO A 49 20.54 -37.84 4.83
C PRO A 49 21.14 -36.71 4.00
N LEU A 50 20.38 -36.26 2.99
CA LEU A 50 20.69 -35.08 2.18
C LEU A 50 20.65 -33.82 3.07
N PRO A 51 21.56 -32.86 2.89
CA PRO A 51 21.54 -31.62 3.65
C PRO A 51 20.30 -30.80 3.27
N SER A 52 19.52 -30.41 4.28
CA SER A 52 18.39 -29.48 4.11
C SER A 52 18.92 -28.16 3.57
N SER A 53 18.57 -27.83 2.33
CA SER A 53 18.76 -26.50 1.79
C SER A 53 17.99 -25.51 2.66
N SER A 54 18.72 -24.80 3.52
CA SER A 54 18.21 -23.61 4.19
C SER A 54 17.81 -22.64 3.07
N ARG A 55 16.50 -22.50 2.83
CA ARG A 55 15.98 -21.38 2.05
C ARG A 55 16.36 -20.13 2.83
N ARG A 56 17.51 -19.55 2.47
CA ARG A 56 17.83 -18.18 2.86
C ARG A 56 16.73 -17.32 2.27
N SER A 57 15.80 -16.89 3.12
CA SER A 57 14.93 -15.78 2.83
C SER A 57 15.84 -14.57 2.64
N PHE A 58 16.10 -14.21 1.39
CA PHE A 58 16.64 -12.90 1.06
C PHE A 58 15.52 -11.90 1.33
N ALA A 59 15.33 -11.52 2.59
CA ALA A 59 14.71 -10.24 2.89
C ALA A 59 15.75 -9.19 2.53
N CYS A 60 15.82 -8.83 1.24
CA CYS A 60 16.47 -7.60 0.83
C CYS A 60 15.55 -6.45 1.24
N SER A 61 15.35 -6.27 2.54
CA SER A 61 14.97 -4.98 3.09
C SER A 61 16.23 -4.14 3.04
N ALA A 62 16.65 -3.75 1.82
CA ALA A 62 17.49 -2.57 1.69
C ALA A 62 16.79 -1.51 2.53
N ILE A 63 17.47 -1.02 3.56
CA ILE A 63 16.93 -0.02 4.47
C ILE A 63 16.59 1.17 3.57
N TYR A 64 15.32 1.30 3.16
CA TYR A 64 14.85 2.42 2.38
C TYR A 64 14.88 3.62 3.32
N ARG A 65 15.99 4.33 3.27
CA ARG A 65 16.22 5.62 3.93
C ARG A 65 16.79 6.61 2.91
N PRO A 66 16.16 6.83 1.75
CA PRO A 66 16.49 8.05 1.05
C PRO A 66 16.08 9.20 1.97
N GLN A 67 17.03 10.07 2.31
CA GLN A 67 16.69 11.39 2.81
C GLN A 67 16.10 12.13 1.61
N VAL A 68 14.78 12.03 1.47
CA VAL A 68 14.04 12.71 0.43
C VAL A 68 13.82 14.15 0.89
N LYS A 69 14.08 15.09 0.00
CA LYS A 69 13.82 16.52 0.20
C LYS A 69 12.83 16.99 -0.84
N VAL A 70 12.07 18.00 -0.44
CA VAL A 70 11.19 18.72 -1.32
C VAL A 70 11.99 19.77 -2.08
N LYS A 71 11.80 19.84 -3.41
CA LYS A 71 12.35 20.87 -4.27
C LYS A 71 11.22 21.52 -5.07
N GLU A 72 10.99 22.79 -4.79
CA GLU A 72 10.02 23.60 -5.51
C GLU A 72 10.64 24.21 -6.78
N GLU A 73 9.90 24.18 -7.87
CA GLU A 73 10.22 24.83 -9.15
C GLU A 73 9.01 25.66 -9.58
N GLY A 74 9.24 26.86 -10.11
CA GLY A 74 8.18 27.84 -10.37
C GLY A 74 7.83 28.67 -9.14
N LYS A 75 6.83 29.56 -9.28
CA LYS A 75 6.35 30.40 -8.17
C LYS A 75 5.08 29.77 -7.58
N PRO A 76 4.89 29.72 -6.26
CA PRO A 76 3.62 29.28 -5.69
C PRO A 76 2.42 30.04 -6.27
N GLU A 77 1.29 29.37 -6.39
CA GLU A 77 0.04 29.91 -6.99
C GLU A 77 0.18 30.30 -8.47
N THR A 78 0.99 29.57 -9.24
CA THR A 78 1.06 29.68 -10.70
C THR A 78 0.91 28.31 -11.38
N LEU A 79 0.54 28.31 -12.67
CA LEU A 79 0.30 27.08 -13.45
C LEU A 79 1.57 26.24 -13.65
N ASP A 80 2.74 26.86 -13.61
CA ASP A 80 4.06 26.24 -13.75
C ASP A 80 4.66 25.77 -12.42
N TYR A 81 4.00 26.01 -11.28
CA TYR A 81 4.48 25.56 -9.98
C TYR A 81 4.49 24.03 -9.88
N ARG A 82 5.64 23.48 -9.47
CA ARG A 82 5.84 22.05 -9.27
C ARG A 82 6.62 21.80 -7.99
N VAL A 83 6.22 20.77 -7.27
CA VAL A 83 6.91 20.28 -6.08
C VAL A 83 7.48 18.90 -6.40
N PHE A 84 8.80 18.84 -6.60
CA PHE A 84 9.53 17.61 -6.86
C PHE A 84 10.07 16.99 -5.57
N LEU A 85 10.19 15.68 -5.56
CA LEU A 85 10.96 14.95 -4.56
C LEU A 85 12.36 14.67 -5.10
N VAL A 86 13.38 14.96 -4.30
CA VAL A 86 14.78 14.75 -4.66
C VAL A 86 15.52 14.00 -3.56
N GLU A 87 16.41 13.10 -3.95
CA GLU A 87 17.38 12.49 -3.04
C GLU A 87 18.49 13.48 -2.68
N ASP A 88 19.29 13.17 -1.66
CA ASP A 88 20.52 13.91 -1.33
C ASP A 88 21.50 14.06 -2.50
N SER A 89 21.47 13.12 -3.45
CA SER A 89 22.26 13.15 -4.69
C SER A 89 21.81 14.26 -5.66
N GLY A 90 20.64 14.86 -5.44
CA GLY A 90 19.98 15.79 -6.36
C GLY A 90 19.13 15.09 -7.43
N LYS A 91 19.09 13.76 -7.46
CA LYS A 91 18.26 12.99 -8.39
C LYS A 91 16.78 13.17 -8.03
N LYS A 92 15.96 13.57 -9.02
CA LYS A 92 14.49 13.58 -8.90
C LYS A 92 13.96 12.14 -8.82
N ILE A 93 13.01 11.91 -7.94
CA ILE A 93 12.29 10.65 -7.77
C ILE A 93 10.78 10.91 -7.84
N SER A 94 10.03 9.90 -8.26
CA SER A 94 8.58 9.94 -8.36
C SER A 94 7.94 9.66 -7.00
N PRO A 95 7.09 10.57 -6.45
CA PRO A 95 6.28 10.27 -5.28
C PRO A 95 5.36 9.07 -5.52
N TRP A 96 4.89 8.85 -6.75
CA TRP A 96 4.03 7.72 -7.08
C TRP A 96 4.79 6.41 -7.19
N HIS A 97 5.92 6.37 -7.90
CA HIS A 97 6.55 5.11 -8.30
C HIS A 97 7.77 4.70 -7.45
N ASP A 98 8.57 5.68 -7.00
CA ASP A 98 9.89 5.42 -6.39
C ASP A 98 9.85 5.33 -4.86
N ILE A 99 8.74 5.71 -4.23
CA ILE A 99 8.51 5.53 -2.79
C ILE A 99 7.86 4.16 -2.54
N PRO A 100 8.46 3.28 -1.71
CA PRO A 100 7.83 2.01 -1.35
C PRO A 100 6.50 2.23 -0.66
N LEU A 101 5.47 1.48 -1.07
CA LEU A 101 4.18 1.51 -0.39
C LEU A 101 4.28 1.09 1.09
N GLN A 102 4.85 -0.09 1.34
CA GLN A 102 4.80 -0.74 2.65
C GLN A 102 6.19 -0.81 3.29
N LEU A 103 6.27 -0.53 4.59
CA LEU A 103 7.50 -0.60 5.39
C LEU A 103 7.60 -1.89 6.23
N GLY A 104 6.53 -2.68 6.29
CA GLY A 104 6.37 -3.84 7.17
C GLY A 104 5.40 -3.56 8.32
N ASP A 105 4.95 -4.61 9.00
CA ASP A 105 4.13 -4.53 10.23
C ASP A 105 2.87 -3.65 10.13
N GLY A 106 2.22 -3.63 8.96
CA GLY A 106 1.01 -2.82 8.73
C GLY A 106 1.28 -1.31 8.61
N VAL A 107 2.54 -0.91 8.46
CA VAL A 107 2.95 0.48 8.28
C VAL A 107 3.16 0.80 6.80
N PHE A 108 2.63 1.95 6.38
CA PHE A 108 2.68 2.43 5.01
C PHE A 108 3.33 3.80 4.93
N ASN A 109 3.97 4.09 3.80
CA ASN A 109 4.33 5.47 3.47
C ASN A 109 3.10 6.19 2.91
N PHE A 110 2.94 7.43 3.33
CA PHE A 110 1.91 8.36 2.85
C PHE A 110 2.61 9.63 2.38
N VAL A 111 2.30 10.08 1.17
CA VAL A 111 2.85 11.32 0.60
C VAL A 111 1.82 12.42 0.75
N VAL A 112 2.15 13.47 1.48
CA VAL A 112 1.26 14.61 1.71
C VAL A 112 1.22 15.48 0.45
N GLU A 113 0.03 15.79 -0.03
CA GLU A 113 -0.20 16.67 -1.17
C GLU A 113 -0.85 17.98 -0.71
N ILE A 114 -1.89 17.88 0.14
CA ILE A 114 -2.64 19.04 0.64
C ILE A 114 -2.50 19.09 2.17
N PRO A 115 -1.79 20.10 2.70
CA PRO A 115 -1.68 20.33 4.13
C PRO A 115 -3.04 20.58 4.79
N LYS A 116 -3.19 20.09 6.01
CA LYS A 116 -4.28 20.46 6.91
C LYS A 116 -4.44 21.99 7.00
N GLU A 117 -5.67 22.48 7.11
CA GLU A 117 -6.03 23.91 7.09
C GLU A 117 -5.59 24.65 5.81
N SER A 118 -5.66 23.99 4.66
CA SER A 118 -5.42 24.63 3.35
C SER A 118 -6.46 24.23 2.31
N SER A 119 -6.51 24.93 1.17
CA SER A 119 -7.55 24.76 0.14
C SER A 119 -7.03 24.58 -1.28
N ALA A 120 -5.74 24.78 -1.55
CA ALA A 120 -5.18 24.51 -2.87
C ALA A 120 -5.30 23.02 -3.17
N LYS A 121 -6.00 22.63 -4.24
CA LYS A 121 -6.11 21.22 -4.65
C LYS A 121 -4.80 20.83 -5.33
N MET A 122 -3.86 20.37 -4.53
CA MET A 122 -2.58 19.82 -4.97
C MET A 122 -2.73 18.32 -5.19
N GLU A 123 -2.10 17.81 -6.23
CA GLU A 123 -2.13 16.39 -6.59
C GLU A 123 -0.86 16.01 -7.35
N VAL A 124 -0.51 14.73 -7.30
CA VAL A 124 0.53 14.16 -8.12
C VAL A 124 0.17 14.28 -9.60
N ALA A 125 1.10 14.78 -10.40
CA ALA A 125 0.95 14.87 -11.85
C ALA A 125 1.23 13.50 -12.49
N THR A 126 0.21 12.64 -12.56
CA THR A 126 0.29 11.29 -13.14
C THR A 126 0.72 11.28 -14.63
N ASP A 127 0.59 12.42 -15.29
CA ASP A 127 0.90 12.66 -16.70
C ASP A 127 2.29 13.29 -16.96
N GLU A 128 3.05 13.61 -15.90
CA GLU A 128 4.35 14.30 -16.01
C GLU A 128 5.55 13.42 -15.57
N PRO A 129 6.74 13.59 -16.18
CA PRO A 129 7.94 12.88 -15.75
C PRO A 129 8.28 13.15 -14.28
N PHE A 130 8.64 12.09 -13.57
CA PHE A 130 8.90 12.11 -12.11
C PHE A 130 7.67 12.49 -11.28
N THR A 131 6.49 12.58 -11.88
CA THR A 131 5.20 12.80 -11.22
C THR A 131 5.26 13.85 -10.10
N PRO A 132 5.70 15.09 -10.36
CA PRO A 132 5.72 16.13 -9.33
C PRO A 132 4.33 16.40 -8.78
N ILE A 133 4.23 16.96 -7.57
CA ILE A 133 2.95 17.47 -7.08
C ILE A 133 2.72 18.85 -7.74
N LYS A 134 1.53 19.06 -8.31
CA LYS A 134 1.09 20.31 -8.94
C LYS A 134 -0.31 20.65 -8.46
N GLN A 135 -0.73 21.89 -8.68
CA GLN A 135 -2.10 22.28 -8.39
C GLN A 135 -3.02 21.88 -9.56
N ASP A 136 -4.13 21.23 -9.27
CA ASP A 136 -5.19 20.91 -10.23
C ASP A 136 -5.72 22.20 -10.87
N THR A 137 -6.21 22.09 -12.11
CA THR A 137 -6.78 23.21 -12.85
C THR A 137 -8.22 22.92 -13.29
N LYS A 138 -9.10 23.90 -13.11
CA LYS A 138 -10.48 23.84 -13.61
C LYS A 138 -10.74 25.04 -14.51
N LYS A 139 -11.07 24.78 -15.78
CA LYS A 139 -11.28 25.81 -16.81
C LYS A 139 -10.07 26.76 -16.96
N GLY A 140 -8.87 26.20 -16.93
CA GLY A 140 -7.60 26.94 -17.08
C GLY A 140 -7.17 27.76 -15.87
N ASN A 141 -7.91 27.72 -14.76
CA ASN A 141 -7.56 28.40 -13.51
C ASN A 141 -7.16 27.37 -12.45
N LEU A 142 -6.27 27.76 -11.55
CA LEU A 142 -5.90 26.97 -10.38
C LEU A 142 -7.13 26.64 -9.54
N ARG A 143 -7.28 25.37 -9.18
CA ARG A 143 -8.43 24.87 -8.42
C ARG A 143 -8.17 24.99 -6.92
N TYR A 144 -9.16 25.51 -6.23
CA TYR A 144 -9.22 25.54 -4.77
C TYR A 144 -10.51 24.86 -4.31
N TYR A 145 -10.44 24.18 -3.17
CA TYR A 145 -11.64 23.80 -2.44
C TYR A 145 -12.37 25.05 -1.94
N PRO A 146 -13.72 25.00 -1.83
CA PRO A 146 -14.52 26.12 -1.35
C PRO A 146 -14.31 26.40 0.16
N TYR A 147 -13.57 25.54 0.86
CA TYR A 147 -13.19 25.65 2.26
C TYR A 147 -11.80 25.03 2.47
N ASN A 148 -11.18 25.30 3.62
CA ASN A 148 -9.97 24.60 4.01
C ASN A 148 -10.30 23.18 4.47
N ILE A 149 -9.51 22.20 4.06
CA ILE A 149 -9.63 20.83 4.59
C ILE A 149 -9.07 20.78 6.02
N HIS A 150 -9.61 19.88 6.86
CA HIS A 150 -9.23 19.77 8.28
C HIS A 150 -8.33 18.56 8.58
N TRP A 151 -7.72 17.97 7.56
CA TRP A 151 -6.83 16.81 7.62
C TRP A 151 -5.68 17.01 6.64
N ASN A 152 -4.58 16.27 6.84
CA ASN A 152 -3.57 16.18 5.77
C ASN A 152 -4.10 15.19 4.73
N TYR A 153 -3.92 15.51 3.46
CA TYR A 153 -4.43 14.72 2.35
C TYR A 153 -3.33 14.42 1.34
N GLY A 154 -3.42 13.30 0.65
CA GLY A 154 -2.52 12.89 -0.41
C GLY A 154 -2.69 11.42 -0.72
N LEU A 155 -1.60 10.71 -1.04
CA LEU A 155 -1.68 9.37 -1.63
C LEU A 155 -0.86 8.28 -0.93
N LEU A 156 -1.24 7.03 -1.21
CA LEU A 156 -0.40 5.84 -1.04
C LEU A 156 0.43 5.60 -2.31
N PRO A 157 1.77 5.58 -2.24
CA PRO A 157 2.61 5.38 -3.41
C PRO A 157 2.51 3.93 -3.89
N GLN A 158 2.84 3.69 -5.16
CA GLN A 158 2.78 2.37 -5.82
C GLN A 158 1.39 1.71 -5.77
N THR A 159 0.34 2.51 -5.69
CA THR A 159 -1.05 2.09 -5.85
C THR A 159 -1.64 2.71 -7.10
N TRP A 160 -2.69 2.11 -7.65
CA TRP A 160 -3.41 2.65 -8.79
C TRP A 160 -4.82 2.03 -8.83
N GLU A 161 -5.83 2.88 -8.92
CA GLU A 161 -7.22 2.47 -9.07
C GLU A 161 -7.53 2.20 -10.54
N ASP A 162 -7.30 0.96 -10.98
CA ASP A 162 -7.42 0.56 -12.39
C ASP A 162 -8.85 0.79 -12.94
N PRO A 163 -9.06 1.71 -13.91
CA PRO A 163 -10.37 2.03 -14.46
C PRO A 163 -10.92 0.92 -15.36
N SER A 164 -10.14 -0.12 -15.66
CA SER A 164 -10.58 -1.27 -16.47
C SER A 164 -11.17 -2.40 -15.64
N PHE A 165 -11.12 -2.31 -14.31
CA PHE A 165 -11.58 -3.35 -13.40
C PHE A 165 -12.75 -2.88 -12.52
N ALA A 166 -13.93 -3.45 -12.75
CA ALA A 166 -15.12 -3.16 -11.94
C ALA A 166 -15.05 -3.82 -10.57
N ASN A 167 -15.32 -3.06 -9.51
CA ASN A 167 -15.35 -3.55 -8.14
C ASN A 167 -16.73 -4.16 -7.79
N SER A 168 -16.77 -5.48 -7.58
CA SER A 168 -18.01 -6.20 -7.27
C SER A 168 -18.59 -5.91 -5.89
N GLU A 169 -17.80 -5.37 -4.95
CA GLU A 169 -18.26 -5.02 -3.60
C GLU A 169 -18.89 -3.63 -3.52
N VAL A 170 -18.66 -2.80 -4.55
CA VAL A 170 -19.15 -1.42 -4.64
C VAL A 170 -19.90 -1.21 -5.97
N GLU A 171 -21.02 -1.93 -6.12
CA GLU A 171 -21.97 -1.76 -7.23
C GLU A 171 -21.39 -1.87 -8.65
N GLY A 172 -20.21 -2.48 -8.81
CA GLY A 172 -19.54 -2.59 -10.11
C GLY A 172 -18.88 -1.30 -10.58
N ALA A 173 -18.62 -0.34 -9.68
CA ALA A 173 -17.92 0.90 -10.01
C ALA A 173 -16.46 0.64 -10.44
N PHE A 174 -15.97 1.46 -11.36
CA PHE A 174 -14.59 1.40 -11.88
C PHE A 174 -13.71 2.41 -11.14
N GLY A 175 -12.41 2.12 -10.99
CA GLY A 175 -11.47 3.06 -10.35
C GLY A 175 -11.33 4.38 -11.11
N ASP A 176 -10.92 5.43 -10.39
CA ASP A 176 -10.76 6.80 -10.89
C ASP A 176 -9.45 7.05 -11.68
N ASN A 177 -8.65 6.00 -11.89
CA ASN A 177 -7.38 6.04 -12.61
C ASN A 177 -6.24 6.81 -11.89
N ASP A 178 -6.39 7.10 -10.60
CA ASP A 178 -5.38 7.77 -9.78
C ASP A 178 -4.79 6.83 -8.70
N PRO A 179 -3.73 7.24 -7.98
CA PRO A 179 -3.26 6.53 -6.79
C PRO A 179 -4.30 6.59 -5.67
N VAL A 180 -4.33 5.56 -4.83
CA VAL A 180 -5.28 5.49 -3.70
C VAL A 180 -5.05 6.64 -2.71
N ASP A 181 -6.13 7.34 -2.40
CA ASP A 181 -6.12 8.52 -1.56
C ASP A 181 -6.09 8.22 -0.06
N VAL A 182 -5.52 9.16 0.71
CA VAL A 182 -5.38 9.09 2.16
C VAL A 182 -5.86 10.37 2.82
N VAL A 183 -6.67 10.18 3.85
CA VAL A 183 -7.08 11.20 4.83
C VAL A 183 -6.32 10.92 6.12
N GLU A 184 -5.29 11.71 6.40
CA GLU A 184 -4.48 11.58 7.61
C GLU A 184 -5.01 12.49 8.72
N ILE A 185 -5.43 11.88 9.83
CA ILE A 185 -6.26 12.53 10.87
C ILE A 185 -5.48 13.12 12.05
N GLY A 186 -4.15 13.09 12.00
CA GLY A 186 -3.28 13.58 13.07
C GLY A 186 -3.49 15.06 13.41
N GLU A 187 -2.98 15.46 14.58
CA GLU A 187 -3.18 16.81 15.08
C GLU A 187 -2.39 17.84 14.26
N SER A 188 -1.18 17.48 13.84
CA SER A 188 -0.21 18.40 13.23
C SER A 188 -0.47 18.64 11.75
N ARG A 189 -0.33 19.91 11.32
CA ARG A 189 -0.27 20.27 9.90
C ARG A 189 1.07 19.85 9.31
N ARG A 190 1.04 19.13 8.18
CA ARG A 190 2.24 18.64 7.47
C ARG A 190 2.52 19.46 6.20
N GLN A 191 3.66 19.21 5.58
CA GLN A 191 4.11 19.97 4.40
C GLN A 191 3.86 19.21 3.09
N ILE A 192 3.67 19.94 1.99
CA ILE A 192 3.53 19.34 0.64
C ILE A 192 4.80 18.53 0.33
N GLY A 193 4.63 17.30 -0.15
CA GLY A 193 5.71 16.36 -0.47
C GLY A 193 6.33 15.68 0.74
N GLU A 194 5.85 15.95 1.95
CA GLU A 194 6.32 15.24 3.14
C GLU A 194 5.87 13.77 3.11
N ILE A 195 6.79 12.86 3.46
CA ILE A 195 6.50 11.43 3.53
C ILE A 195 6.34 11.03 4.98
N LEU A 196 5.14 10.59 5.35
CA LEU A 196 4.81 10.12 6.69
C LEU A 196 4.76 8.60 6.73
N LYS A 197 5.02 8.06 7.92
CA LYS A 197 4.66 6.67 8.24
C LYS A 197 3.30 6.68 8.88
N VAL A 198 2.35 5.99 8.28
CA VAL A 198 0.97 5.94 8.75
C VAL A 198 0.55 4.50 9.00
N LYS A 199 -0.43 4.34 9.89
CA LYS A 199 -1.22 3.12 9.98
C LYS A 199 -2.65 3.41 9.48
N PRO A 200 -3.17 2.61 8.53
CA PRO A 200 -4.57 2.68 8.13
C PRO A 200 -5.51 2.26 9.26
N LEU A 201 -6.68 2.90 9.32
CA LEU A 201 -7.74 2.65 10.29
C LEU A 201 -9.02 2.15 9.61
N ALA A 202 -9.37 2.76 8.47
CA ALA A 202 -10.56 2.40 7.71
C ALA A 202 -10.39 2.72 6.22
N ALA A 203 -11.28 2.17 5.40
CA ALA A 203 -11.45 2.56 4.00
C ALA A 203 -12.87 3.08 3.78
N LEU A 204 -12.97 4.20 3.06
CA LEU A 204 -14.21 4.79 2.61
C LEU A 204 -14.35 4.56 1.11
N ALA A 205 -15.39 3.84 0.69
CA ALA A 205 -15.76 3.78 -0.72
C ALA A 205 -16.59 5.02 -1.06
N MET A 206 -15.99 5.99 -1.75
CA MET A 206 -16.70 7.14 -2.29
C MET A 206 -17.00 6.89 -3.78
N ILE A 207 -18.19 7.30 -4.23
CA ILE A 207 -18.52 7.33 -5.65
C ILE A 207 -18.53 8.81 -6.07
N ASP A 208 -17.51 9.24 -6.83
CA ASP A 208 -17.40 10.59 -7.39
C ASP A 208 -17.68 10.55 -8.88
N GLU A 209 -18.71 11.28 -9.32
CA GLU A 209 -19.17 11.33 -10.72
C GLU A 209 -19.34 9.97 -11.46
N GLY A 210 -19.47 8.86 -10.71
CA GLY A 210 -19.63 7.50 -11.24
C GLY A 210 -18.39 6.61 -11.15
N GLU A 211 -17.27 7.18 -10.74
CA GLU A 211 -16.00 6.50 -10.48
C GLU A 211 -15.89 6.13 -9.00
N LEU A 212 -15.26 4.99 -8.72
CA LEU A 212 -14.89 4.56 -7.38
C LEU A 212 -13.59 5.26 -7.01
N ASP A 213 -13.63 5.91 -5.85
CA ASP A 213 -12.56 6.73 -5.33
C ASP A 213 -12.37 6.37 -3.86
N TRP A 214 -11.36 5.54 -3.55
CA TRP A 214 -11.13 5.08 -2.19
C TRP A 214 -10.42 6.13 -1.35
N LYS A 215 -11.02 6.48 -0.20
CA LYS A 215 -10.34 7.29 0.83
C LYS A 215 -9.92 6.42 2.00
N ILE A 216 -8.62 6.19 2.14
CA ILE A 216 -8.06 5.50 3.30
C ILE A 216 -7.95 6.48 4.46
N ILE A 217 -8.60 6.17 5.57
CA ILE A 217 -8.45 6.92 6.82
C ILE A 217 -7.22 6.37 7.54
N ALA A 218 -6.26 7.22 7.88
CA ALA A 218 -5.02 6.80 8.51
C ALA A 218 -4.56 7.81 9.57
N VAL A 219 -3.68 7.37 10.47
CA VAL A 219 -3.01 8.25 11.44
C VAL A 219 -1.50 8.11 11.34
N SER A 220 -0.79 9.24 11.39
CA SER A 220 0.68 9.25 11.48
C SER A 220 1.16 8.53 12.74
N LEU A 221 2.21 7.72 12.61
CA LEU A 221 2.85 7.08 13.76
C LEU A 221 3.59 8.07 14.66
N ASP A 222 3.88 9.28 14.17
CA ASP A 222 4.49 10.35 14.95
C ASP A 222 3.44 11.18 15.73
N ASP A 223 2.14 10.92 15.51
CA ASP A 223 1.09 11.59 16.26
C ASP A 223 1.11 11.16 17.75
N PRO A 224 1.02 12.10 18.72
CA PRO A 224 1.04 11.76 20.15
C PRO A 224 -0.05 10.76 20.58
N LYS A 225 -1.17 10.70 19.85
CA LYS A 225 -2.31 9.83 20.11
C LYS A 225 -2.34 8.60 19.22
N ALA A 226 -1.35 8.40 18.33
CA ALA A 226 -1.31 7.26 17.41
C ALA A 226 -1.49 5.93 18.15
N SER A 227 -0.90 5.77 19.34
CA SER A 227 -1.04 4.52 20.13
C SER A 227 -2.46 4.26 20.65
N LEU A 228 -3.31 5.28 20.75
CA LEU A 228 -4.66 5.21 21.29
C LEU A 228 -5.72 4.91 20.23
N VAL A 229 -5.42 5.09 18.95
CA VAL A 229 -6.37 4.95 17.84
C VAL A 229 -5.94 3.78 16.96
N ASN A 230 -6.66 2.65 16.96
CA ASN A 230 -6.23 1.42 16.27
C ASN A 230 -7.26 0.83 15.31
N ASP A 231 -8.51 1.29 15.36
CA ASP A 231 -9.57 0.96 14.42
C ASP A 231 -10.54 2.15 14.31
N ILE A 232 -11.59 2.01 13.52
CA ILE A 232 -12.60 3.05 13.25
C ILE A 232 -13.42 3.46 14.48
N ASP A 233 -13.53 2.59 15.49
CA ASP A 233 -14.31 2.82 16.70
C ASP A 233 -13.57 3.69 17.75
N ASP A 234 -12.24 3.81 17.64
CA ASP A 234 -11.38 4.58 18.57
C ASP A 234 -11.31 6.07 18.21
#